data_AF-A0A931ECD6-F1
#
_entry.id   AF-A0A931ECD6-F1
#
_cell.length_a   1.000
_cell.length_b   1.000
_cell.length_c   1.000
_cell.angle_alpha   90.00
_cell.angle_beta   90.00
_cell.angle_gamma   90.00
#
_symmetry.space_group_name_H-M   'P 1'
#
loop_
_entity.id
_entity.type
_entity.pdbx_description
1 polymer ?
#
loop_
_entity_poly.entity_id
_entity_poly.type
_entity_poly.pdbx_seq_one_letter_code
_entity_poly.pdbx_strand_id
1 'polypeptide(L)'
;MKKILLAASAFLVLVACTKTEAESTAATEATEEEVKVTDPNEVSNVQEPKTFRSETGDVLKVTYFALGDRVAVKVQKNQEPEVELKGQTVSSSGNLLFGTKDLSWEMDDSGSSGKLTGADGVAVQYVLE
;
A
#
# COMPACT_ATOMS: atom_id res chain seq x y z
N MET A 1 -58.74 39.21 -8.26
CA MET A 1 -58.17 40.14 -7.25
C MET A 1 -57.00 39.44 -6.58
N LYS A 2 -55.89 40.16 -6.43
CA LYS A 2 -54.61 39.68 -5.93
C LYS A 2 -54.52 39.99 -4.45
N LYS A 3 -54.23 39.01 -3.60
CA LYS A 3 -53.63 39.24 -2.27
C LYS A 3 -52.60 38.15 -2.01
N ILE A 4 -51.35 38.58 -2.02
CA ILE A 4 -50.17 37.84 -1.59
C ILE A 4 -50.10 38.00 -0.07
N LEU A 5 -49.80 36.92 0.64
CA LEU A 5 -49.23 36.98 1.99
C LEU A 5 -48.17 35.89 2.10
N LEU A 6 -46.93 36.35 2.28
CA LEU A 6 -45.74 35.56 2.62
C LEU A 6 -45.99 34.79 3.92
N ALA A 7 -45.54 33.54 3.96
CA ALA A 7 -45.07 32.91 5.17
C ALA A 7 -43.87 32.01 4.83
N ALA A 8 -42.67 32.51 5.10
CA ALA A 8 -41.48 31.68 5.18
C ALA A 8 -41.58 30.84 6.45
N SER A 9 -41.46 29.53 6.32
CA SER A 9 -41.17 28.64 7.44
C SER A 9 -40.20 27.57 6.92
N ALA A 10 -38.92 27.83 7.16
CA ALA A 10 -37.93 26.78 7.17
C ALA A 10 -38.19 25.93 8.42
N PHE A 11 -38.50 24.64 8.23
CA PHE A 11 -38.40 23.67 9.31
C PHE A 11 -37.54 22.50 8.86
N LEU A 12 -36.35 22.51 9.44
CA LEU A 12 -35.29 21.53 9.34
C LEU A 12 -35.52 20.52 10.47
N VAL A 13 -35.72 19.23 10.16
CA VAL A 13 -35.44 18.16 11.12
C VAL A 13 -34.90 16.96 10.35
N LEU A 14 -33.57 16.83 10.33
CA LEU A 14 -32.90 15.57 10.06
C LEU A 14 -33.14 14.68 11.29
N VAL A 15 -33.96 13.65 11.12
CA VAL A 15 -34.09 12.58 12.11
C VAL A 15 -32.87 11.67 11.92
N ALA A 16 -31.79 11.96 12.65
CA ALA A 16 -30.67 11.05 12.81
C ALA A 16 -31.14 9.84 13.63
N CYS A 17 -30.87 8.63 13.12
CA CYS A 17 -31.08 7.38 13.82
C CYS A 17 -30.41 7.39 15.19
N THR A 18 -31.21 7.24 16.23
CA THR A 18 -30.78 6.89 17.57
C THR A 18 -30.38 5.42 17.63
N LYS A 19 -29.11 5.13 17.95
CA LYS A 19 -28.81 4.05 18.88
C LYS A 19 -27.91 4.60 19.98
N THR A 20 -28.56 4.75 21.13
CA THR A 20 -28.05 5.10 22.45
C THR A 20 -27.16 3.99 23.02
N GLU A 21 -26.07 4.39 23.67
CA GLU A 21 -25.69 4.07 25.06
C GLU A 21 -24.46 4.95 25.41
N ALA A 22 -24.72 6.09 26.08
CA ALA A 22 -24.39 6.40 27.48
C ALA A 22 -22.97 7.01 27.63
N GLU A 23 -22.85 8.34 27.57
CA GLU A 23 -22.86 9.28 28.72
C GLU A 23 -21.57 9.18 29.57
N SER A 24 -20.58 10.04 29.27
CA SER A 24 -20.22 11.27 30.02
C SER A 24 -19.35 10.93 31.25
N THR A 25 -18.20 11.57 31.51
CA THR A 25 -18.10 13.02 31.78
C THR A 25 -16.62 13.43 31.94
N ALA A 26 -16.37 14.70 31.63
CA ALA A 26 -15.30 15.57 32.12
C ALA A 26 -13.88 15.44 31.54
N ALA A 27 -13.64 16.29 30.54
CA ALA A 27 -12.63 17.35 30.54
C ALA A 27 -11.34 17.09 31.35
N THR A 28 -10.24 16.94 30.62
CA THR A 28 -8.97 17.62 30.92
C THR A 28 -8.25 17.83 29.59
N GLU A 29 -7.87 19.08 29.34
CA GLU A 29 -6.96 19.46 28.28
C GLU A 29 -5.62 18.75 28.50
N ALA A 30 -5.23 17.89 27.55
CA ALA A 30 -3.85 17.59 27.27
C ALA A 30 -3.78 17.16 25.80
N THR A 31 -3.19 18.05 25.01
CA THR A 31 -2.69 17.76 23.68
C THR A 31 -1.70 16.60 23.78
N GLU A 32 -2.19 15.40 23.52
CA GLU A 32 -1.36 14.29 23.08
C GLU A 32 -1.94 13.87 21.73
N GLU A 33 -1.55 14.62 20.69
CA GLU A 33 -1.24 13.93 19.44
C GLU A 33 -0.21 12.87 19.83
N GLU A 34 -0.68 11.65 20.08
CA GLU A 34 0.16 10.48 20.05
C GLU A 34 0.65 10.39 18.60
N VAL A 35 1.75 11.09 18.35
CA VAL A 35 2.60 10.90 17.20
C VAL A 35 2.96 9.43 17.27
N LYS A 36 2.22 8.63 16.50
CA LYS A 36 2.59 7.27 16.20
C LYS A 36 3.92 7.39 15.47
N VAL A 37 5.01 7.35 16.23
CA VAL A 37 6.35 7.16 15.71
C VAL A 37 6.36 5.73 15.20
N THR A 38 5.81 5.51 14.01
CA THR A 38 6.13 4.32 13.21
C THR A 38 7.62 4.44 12.93
N ASP A 39 8.42 3.63 13.64
CA ASP A 39 9.82 3.47 13.32
C ASP A 39 9.89 3.12 11.82
N PRO A 40 10.56 3.94 10.98
CA PRO A 40 10.65 3.66 9.55
C PRO A 40 11.43 2.37 9.25
N ASN A 41 12.01 1.72 10.28
CA ASN A 41 12.67 0.41 10.22
C ASN A 41 11.82 -0.72 10.82
N GLU A 42 10.58 -0.47 11.25
CA GLU A 42 9.70 -1.54 11.74
C GLU A 42 9.28 -2.43 10.56
N VAL A 43 9.91 -3.61 10.48
CA VAL A 43 9.55 -4.68 9.54
C VAL A 43 8.56 -5.60 10.23
N SER A 44 7.30 -5.53 9.80
CA SER A 44 6.21 -6.38 10.30
C SER A 44 5.65 -7.24 9.16
N ASN A 45 5.17 -8.44 9.45
CA ASN A 45 4.49 -9.31 8.49
C ASN A 45 5.30 -9.67 7.22
N VAL A 46 6.47 -10.31 7.41
CA VAL A 46 7.29 -10.87 6.33
C VAL A 46 6.63 -12.13 5.78
N GLN A 47 6.44 -12.20 4.46
CA GLN A 47 5.87 -13.37 3.78
C GLN A 47 6.93 -14.43 3.50
N GLU A 48 6.50 -15.67 3.25
CA GLU A 48 7.38 -16.73 2.75
C GLU A 48 7.98 -16.34 1.38
N PRO A 49 9.29 -16.58 1.15
CA PRO A 49 9.91 -16.28 -0.13
C PRO A 49 9.29 -17.08 -1.28
N LYS A 50 8.98 -16.39 -2.39
CA LYS A 50 8.60 -17.01 -3.65
C LYS A 50 9.82 -17.15 -4.55
N THR A 51 9.98 -18.32 -5.17
CA THR A 51 11.09 -18.59 -6.10
C THR A 51 10.56 -18.54 -7.52
N PHE A 52 11.21 -17.73 -8.36
CA PHE A 52 10.90 -17.61 -9.77
C PHE A 52 12.11 -17.99 -10.61
N ARG A 53 11.84 -18.40 -11.85
CA ARG A 53 12.84 -18.79 -12.83
C ARG A 53 12.64 -18.02 -14.13
N SER A 54 13.74 -17.55 -14.70
CA SER A 54 13.75 -16.96 -16.04
C SER A 54 13.98 -18.03 -17.11
N GLU A 55 13.76 -17.68 -18.37
CA GLU A 55 14.03 -18.56 -19.52
C GLU A 55 15.51 -19.00 -19.61
N THR A 56 16.45 -18.14 -19.20
CA THR A 56 17.88 -18.44 -19.19
C THR A 56 18.31 -19.32 -18.01
N GLY A 57 17.38 -19.64 -17.10
CA GLY A 57 17.64 -20.46 -15.92
C GLY A 57 18.05 -19.68 -14.68
N ASP A 58 18.20 -18.35 -14.75
CA ASP A 58 18.42 -17.52 -13.56
C ASP A 58 17.26 -17.69 -12.57
N VAL A 59 17.60 -17.75 -11.29
CA VAL A 59 16.66 -17.86 -10.18
C VAL A 59 16.51 -16.51 -9.50
N LEU A 60 15.27 -16.14 -9.16
CA LEU A 60 14.96 -14.93 -8.40
C LEU A 60 14.11 -15.32 -7.20
N LYS A 61 14.60 -15.04 -5.99
CA LYS A 61 13.78 -15.13 -4.78
C LYS A 61 13.19 -13.76 -4.46
N VAL A 62 11.90 -13.71 -4.17
CA VAL A 62 11.17 -12.49 -3.84
C VAL A 62 10.43 -12.68 -2.52
N THR A 63 10.69 -11.79 -1.57
CA THR A 63 10.08 -11.80 -0.23
C THR A 63 9.38 -10.47 0.01
N TYR A 64 8.05 -10.51 0.16
CA TYR A 64 7.24 -9.32 0.45
C TYR A 64 7.15 -9.09 1.95
N PHE A 65 7.12 -7.83 2.39
CA PHE A 65 6.96 -7.47 3.80
C PHE A 65 6.36 -6.08 3.96
N ALA A 66 5.80 -5.79 5.14
CA ALA A 66 5.41 -4.43 5.51
C ALA A 66 6.63 -3.67 6.06
N LEU A 67 6.83 -2.46 5.56
CA LEU A 67 7.85 -1.52 6.00
C LEU A 67 7.14 -0.23 6.44
N GLY A 68 6.87 -0.09 7.73
CA GLY A 68 6.02 1.00 8.23
C GLY A 68 4.63 0.99 7.59
N ASP A 69 4.30 2.04 6.82
CA ASP A 69 3.00 2.24 6.19
C ASP A 69 2.87 1.69 4.76
N ARG A 70 3.93 1.06 4.23
CA ARG A 70 4.02 0.61 2.84
C ARG A 70 4.45 -0.84 2.71
N VAL A 71 4.28 -1.38 1.51
CA VAL A 71 4.82 -2.69 1.14
C VAL A 71 6.19 -2.51 0.50
N ALA A 72 7.11 -3.40 0.85
CA ALA A 72 8.43 -3.51 0.24
C ALA A 72 8.70 -4.97 -0.18
N VAL A 73 9.71 -5.14 -1.02
CA VAL A 73 10.20 -6.46 -1.42
C VAL A 73 11.69 -6.57 -1.22
N LYS A 74 12.13 -7.77 -0.87
CA LYS A 74 13.51 -8.19 -0.96
C LYS A 74 13.65 -9.09 -2.18
N VAL A 75 14.62 -8.79 -3.02
CA VAL A 75 14.94 -9.59 -4.21
C VAL A 75 16.34 -10.16 -4.11
N GLN A 76 16.49 -11.44 -4.42
CA GLN A 76 17.79 -12.10 -4.50
C GLN A 76 17.91 -12.83 -5.83
N LYS A 77 18.77 -12.33 -6.72
CA LYS A 77 19.07 -12.99 -8.00
C LYS A 77 20.21 -14.00 -7.80
N ASN A 78 19.98 -15.26 -8.12
CA ASN A 78 20.94 -16.35 -7.98
C ASN A 78 21.54 -16.40 -6.56
N GLN A 79 22.85 -16.20 -6.44
CA GLN A 79 23.58 -16.13 -5.16
C GLN A 79 24.07 -14.70 -4.83
N GLU A 80 23.58 -13.70 -5.56
CA GLU A 80 23.92 -12.30 -5.29
C GLU A 80 23.34 -11.86 -3.93
N PRO A 81 23.86 -10.77 -3.34
CA PRO A 81 23.28 -10.18 -2.15
C PRO A 81 21.81 -9.79 -2.36
N GLU A 82 21.01 -9.93 -1.31
CA GLU A 82 19.63 -9.46 -1.31
C GLU A 82 19.57 -7.94 -1.43
N VAL A 83 18.63 -7.45 -2.24
CA VAL A 83 18.37 -6.02 -2.43
C VAL A 83 16.94 -5.72 -1.99
N GLU A 84 16.79 -4.73 -1.12
CA GLU A 84 15.48 -4.20 -0.75
C GLU A 84 15.00 -3.17 -1.79
N LEU A 85 13.78 -3.37 -2.28
CA LEU A 85 13.08 -2.47 -3.18
C LEU A 85 11.78 -1.99 -2.51
N LYS A 86 11.58 -0.67 -2.52
CA LYS A 86 10.39 -0.05 -1.91
C LYS A 86 9.34 0.17 -2.98
N GLY A 87 8.05 0.06 -2.60
CA GLY A 87 6.96 0.44 -3.49
C GLY A 87 7.10 1.92 -3.89
N GLN A 88 7.13 2.20 -5.21
CA GLN A 88 7.31 3.54 -5.75
C GLN A 88 6.02 4.10 -6.34
N THR A 89 5.39 3.34 -7.24
CA THR A 89 4.24 3.80 -8.03
C THR A 89 3.47 2.60 -8.57
N VAL A 90 2.36 2.86 -9.24
CA VAL A 90 1.60 1.87 -10.01
C VAL A 90 1.98 2.00 -11.48
N SER A 91 2.24 0.87 -12.15
CA SER A 91 2.55 0.80 -13.58
C SER A 91 1.31 1.09 -14.43
N SER A 92 1.50 1.25 -15.75
CA SER A 92 0.38 1.46 -16.68
C SER A 92 -0.60 0.29 -16.75
N SER A 93 -0.17 -0.91 -16.34
CA SER A 93 -1.02 -2.11 -16.21
C SER A 93 -1.73 -2.21 -14.87
N GLY A 94 -1.53 -1.26 -13.95
CA GLY A 94 -2.16 -1.28 -12.64
C GLY A 94 -1.40 -2.07 -11.57
N ASN A 95 -0.19 -2.54 -11.86
CA ASN A 95 0.60 -3.32 -10.91
C ASN A 95 1.49 -2.41 -10.07
N LEU A 96 1.78 -2.81 -8.83
CA LEU A 96 2.71 -2.07 -7.98
C LEU A 96 4.15 -2.28 -8.48
N LEU A 97 4.84 -1.17 -8.74
CA LEU A 97 6.24 -1.13 -9.11
C LEU A 97 7.10 -0.90 -7.86
N PHE A 98 7.96 -1.86 -7.55
CA PHE A 98 8.97 -1.75 -6.50
C PHE A 98 10.30 -1.40 -7.13
N GLY A 99 11.11 -0.55 -6.50
CA GLY A 99 12.44 -0.33 -7.06
C GLY A 99 13.37 0.56 -6.25
N THR A 100 14.56 0.73 -6.80
CA THR A 100 15.53 1.77 -6.50
C THR A 100 15.80 2.59 -7.76
N LYS A 101 16.95 3.29 -7.84
CA LYS A 101 17.39 3.96 -9.07
C LYS A 101 17.89 2.98 -10.15
N ASP A 102 18.37 1.79 -9.76
CA ASP A 102 19.11 0.89 -10.66
C ASP A 102 18.38 -0.44 -10.91
N LEU A 103 17.29 -0.70 -10.19
CA LEU A 103 16.59 -1.98 -10.24
C LEU A 103 15.12 -1.79 -9.89
N SER A 104 14.24 -2.41 -10.66
CA SER A 104 12.81 -2.47 -10.33
C SER A 104 12.24 -3.87 -10.51
N TRP A 105 11.22 -4.17 -9.71
CA TRP A 105 10.44 -5.40 -9.74
C TRP A 105 8.95 -5.06 -9.89
N GLU A 106 8.29 -5.72 -10.83
CA GLU A 106 6.86 -5.65 -11.04
C GLU A 106 6.29 -7.07 -11.16
N MET A 107 5.42 -7.46 -10.23
CA MET A 107 4.67 -8.71 -10.31
C MET A 107 3.43 -8.52 -11.18
N ASP A 108 3.05 -9.54 -11.94
CA ASP A 108 1.80 -9.53 -12.68
C ASP A 108 0.58 -9.65 -11.75
N ASP A 109 -0.60 -9.38 -12.30
CA ASP A 109 -1.87 -9.44 -11.59
C ASP A 109 -2.23 -10.85 -11.09
N SER A 110 -1.75 -11.89 -11.80
CA SER A 110 -1.92 -13.29 -11.41
C SER A 110 -1.06 -13.70 -10.22
N GLY A 111 -0.04 -12.91 -9.87
CA GLY A 111 0.97 -13.24 -8.88
C GLY A 111 1.87 -14.43 -9.25
N SER A 112 1.78 -14.91 -10.50
CA SER A 112 2.47 -16.12 -11.00
C SER A 112 3.67 -15.78 -11.89
N SER A 113 3.85 -14.51 -12.27
CA SER A 113 5.03 -14.06 -12.99
C SER A 113 5.40 -12.62 -12.60
N GLY A 114 6.57 -12.17 -13.01
CA GLY A 114 6.99 -10.78 -12.83
C GLY A 114 8.22 -10.41 -13.64
N LYS A 115 8.50 -9.11 -13.71
CA LYS A 115 9.61 -8.54 -14.47
C LYS A 115 10.59 -7.86 -13.54
N LEU A 116 11.86 -8.23 -13.67
CA LEU A 116 12.98 -7.52 -13.05
C LEU A 116 13.64 -6.65 -14.12
N THR A 117 13.73 -5.34 -13.91
CA THR A 117 14.30 -4.39 -14.86
C THR A 117 15.52 -3.74 -14.26
N GLY A 118 16.67 -3.85 -14.94
CA GLY A 118 17.92 -3.24 -14.52
C GLY A 118 18.05 -1.76 -14.90
N ALA A 119 19.18 -1.14 -14.53
CA ALA A 119 19.48 0.26 -14.79
C ALA A 119 19.60 0.59 -16.30
N ASP A 120 19.89 -0.42 -17.12
CA ASP A 120 19.92 -0.34 -18.58
C ASP A 120 18.51 -0.32 -19.21
N GLY A 121 17.46 -0.49 -18.39
CA GLY A 121 16.08 -0.57 -18.84
C GLY A 121 15.71 -1.93 -19.44
N VAL A 122 16.61 -2.92 -19.41
CA VAL A 122 16.32 -4.26 -19.92
C VAL A 122 15.51 -5.03 -18.87
N ALA A 123 14.31 -5.43 -19.26
CA ALA A 123 13.43 -6.23 -18.42
C ALA A 123 13.62 -7.73 -18.70
N VAL A 124 13.84 -8.51 -17.64
CA VAL A 124 13.89 -9.97 -17.67
C VAL A 124 12.62 -10.52 -17.04
N GLN A 125 11.95 -11.42 -17.74
CA GLN A 125 10.75 -12.10 -17.27
C GLN A 125 11.11 -13.29 -16.37
N TYR A 126 10.39 -13.42 -15.27
CA TYR A 126 10.48 -14.50 -14.30
C TYR A 126 9.10 -15.12 -14.09
N VAL A 127 9.04 -16.44 -13.97
CA VAL A 127 7.81 -17.23 -13.74
C VAL A 127 7.95 -18.02 -12.46
N LEU A 128 6.88 -18.08 -11.66
CA LEU A 128 6.86 -18.79 -10.39
C LEU A 128 7.14 -20.28 -10.61
N GLU A 129 8.03 -20.85 -9.80
CA GLU A 129 8.35 -22.29 -9.78
C GLU A 129 7.47 -23.06 -8.78
#